data_AF-A0A1Q2D898-F1
#
_entry.id   AF-A0A1Q2D898-F1
#
_cell.length_a   1.000
_cell.length_b   1.000
_cell.length_c   1.000
_cell.angle_alpha   90.00
_cell.angle_beta   90.00
_cell.angle_gamma   90.00
#
_symmetry.space_group_name_H-M   'P 1'
#
loop_
_entity.id
_entity.type
_entity.pdbx_description
1 polymer ?
#
loop_
_entity_poly.entity_id
_entity_poly.type
_entity_poly.pdbx_seq_one_letter_code
_entity_poly.pdbx_strand_id
1 'polypeptide(L)'
;MGLFTRLFKKESKALPIEPSNRSIDTNSEDRTLRDEWKAVPAYIEANAEDYQLVSLIATAIATGDQPNSQFVVKKILQRNPEAKLVSLISASIAEASNTSSHSLVVKKIYKKN
;
A
#
# COMPACT_ATOMS: atom_id res chain seq x y z
N MET A 1 -1.65 -12.37 -29.24
CA MET A 1 -0.80 -11.37 -28.57
C MET A 1 -1.34 -9.98 -28.88
N GLY A 2 -1.88 -9.22 -27.90
CA GLY A 2 -2.36 -7.87 -28.23
C GLY A 2 -3.25 -7.13 -27.22
N LEU A 3 -3.32 -7.53 -25.95
CA LEU A 3 -4.21 -6.85 -24.98
C LEU A 3 -3.61 -5.58 -24.36
N PHE A 4 -2.30 -5.34 -24.49
CA PHE A 4 -1.62 -4.24 -23.79
C PHE A 4 -1.26 -3.02 -24.67
N THR A 5 -1.39 -3.11 -26.00
CA THR A 5 -1.00 -2.00 -26.90
C THR A 5 -1.94 -0.80 -26.84
N ARG A 6 -3.17 -0.99 -26.33
CA ARG A 6 -4.19 0.08 -26.27
C ARG A 6 -4.15 0.92 -25.00
N LEU A 7 -3.34 0.54 -23.99
CA LEU A 7 -3.28 1.24 -22.70
C LEU A 7 -2.18 2.31 -22.63
N PHE A 8 -1.29 2.41 -23.62
CA PHE A 8 -0.15 3.34 -23.61
C PHE A 8 -0.07 4.25 -24.85
N LYS A 9 -1.18 4.45 -25.57
CA LYS A 9 -1.20 5.38 -26.72
C LYS A 9 -1.64 6.78 -26.27
N LYS A 10 -0.66 7.59 -25.82
CA LYS A 10 -0.82 9.04 -25.62
C LYS A 10 -0.67 9.73 -26.98
N GLU A 11 -1.79 10.17 -27.56
CA GLU A 11 -1.78 11.00 -28.77
C GLU A 11 -1.39 12.44 -28.42
N SER A 12 -0.23 12.88 -28.91
CA SER A 12 0.19 14.27 -28.87
C SER A 12 -0.44 15.04 -30.02
N LYS A 13 -1.46 15.85 -29.73
CA LYS A 13 -1.86 16.95 -30.62
C LYS A 13 -1.54 18.27 -29.91
N ALA A 14 -0.53 18.95 -30.46
CA ALA A 14 -0.10 20.27 -30.05
C ALA A 14 -1.15 21.31 -30.44
N LEU A 15 -1.49 22.19 -29.49
CA LEU A 15 -2.00 23.54 -29.73
C LEU A 15 -1.21 24.49 -28.82
N PRO A 16 -0.82 25.68 -29.31
CA PRO A 16 0.16 26.53 -28.64
C PRO A 16 -0.52 27.35 -27.54
N ILE A 17 0.01 27.28 -26.32
CA ILE A 17 -0.34 28.19 -25.23
C ILE A 17 0.97 28.78 -24.71
N GLU A 18 1.03 30.11 -24.71
CA GLU A 18 2.15 30.92 -24.23
C GLU A 18 2.54 30.60 -22.78
N PRO A 19 3.83 30.78 -22.40
CA PRO A 19 4.34 30.34 -21.11
C PRO A 19 3.88 31.30 -19.99
N SER A 20 2.74 30.99 -19.36
CA SER A 20 2.51 31.47 -18.00
C SER A 20 3.38 30.65 -17.06
N ASN A 21 4.57 31.19 -16.80
CA ASN A 21 5.58 30.66 -15.91
C ASN A 21 5.07 30.75 -14.47
N ARG A 22 4.26 29.77 -14.06
CA ARG A 22 4.01 29.47 -12.65
C ARG A 22 4.16 27.98 -12.46
N SER A 23 5.42 27.53 -12.53
CA SER A 23 5.84 26.32 -11.84
C SER A 23 5.55 26.54 -10.36
N ILE A 24 4.37 26.09 -9.90
CA ILE A 24 4.25 25.67 -8.52
C ILE A 24 5.11 24.40 -8.48
N ASP A 25 6.38 24.60 -8.16
CA ASP A 25 7.31 23.54 -7.81
C ASP A 25 6.77 22.84 -6.56
N THR A 26 5.86 21.89 -6.74
CA THR A 26 5.39 20.96 -5.70
C THR A 26 6.48 19.97 -5.28
N ASN A 27 7.73 20.16 -5.70
CA ASN A 27 8.85 19.25 -5.45
C ASN A 27 9.82 19.73 -4.35
N SER A 28 9.76 20.98 -3.91
CA SER A 28 10.71 21.52 -2.92
C SER A 28 10.27 21.27 -1.48
N GLU A 29 9.00 21.50 -1.15
CA GLU A 29 8.43 21.20 0.19
C GLU A 29 8.28 19.70 0.45
N ASP A 30 8.07 18.92 -0.62
CA ASP A 30 7.84 17.48 -0.53
C ASP A 30 9.14 16.69 -0.27
N ARG A 31 10.32 17.31 -0.47
CA ARG A 31 11.62 16.71 -0.13
C ARG A 31 11.99 16.94 1.34
N THR A 32 11.72 18.12 1.88
CA THR A 32 12.02 18.44 3.28
C THR A 32 11.10 17.70 4.26
N LEU A 33 9.82 17.51 3.91
CA LEU A 33 8.89 16.69 4.69
C LEU A 33 9.25 15.19 4.68
N ARG A 34 9.83 14.67 3.58
CA ARG A 34 10.25 13.26 3.48
C ARG A 34 11.46 12.93 4.34
N ASP A 35 12.34 13.90 4.62
CA ASP A 35 13.49 13.69 5.50
C ASP A 35 13.09 13.60 6.99
N GLU A 36 12.02 14.31 7.38
CA GLU A 36 11.53 14.32 8.76
C GLU A 36 10.51 13.20 9.05
N TRP A 37 9.73 12.78 8.05
CA TRP A 37 8.64 11.80 8.20
C TRP A 37 8.91 10.50 7.43
N LYS A 38 9.08 9.40 8.17
CA LYS A 38 9.28 8.05 7.63
C LYS A 38 7.96 7.30 7.53
N ALA A 39 7.73 6.64 6.41
CA ALA A 39 6.54 5.80 6.22
C ALA A 39 6.56 4.59 7.17
N VAL A 40 5.45 4.36 7.88
CA VAL A 40 5.24 3.18 8.70
C VAL A 40 4.67 2.08 7.81
N PRO A 41 5.36 0.95 7.63
CA PRO A 41 4.89 -0.11 6.74
C PRO A 41 3.66 -0.80 7.34
N ALA A 42 2.74 -1.22 6.48
CA ALA A 42 1.55 -1.95 6.90
C ALA A 42 1.89 -3.33 7.48
N TYR A 43 2.94 -3.97 6.99
CA TYR A 43 3.39 -5.28 7.41
C TYR A 43 4.89 -5.26 7.66
N ILE A 44 5.33 -6.12 8.57
CA ILE A 44 6.73 -6.34 8.95
C ILE A 44 7.03 -7.84 8.88
N GLU A 45 8.31 -8.21 8.91
CA GLU A 45 8.68 -9.62 8.97
C GLU A 45 8.00 -10.31 10.18
N ALA A 46 7.45 -11.49 9.93
CA ALA A 46 6.85 -12.30 10.98
C ALA A 46 7.93 -12.93 11.87
N ASN A 47 7.55 -13.35 13.08
CA ASN A 47 8.41 -14.12 13.95
C ASN A 47 8.74 -15.47 13.29
N ALA A 48 9.99 -15.91 13.41
CA ALA A 48 10.47 -17.16 12.82
C ALA A 48 9.74 -18.39 13.39
N GLU A 49 9.29 -18.32 14.64
CA GLU A 49 8.51 -19.39 15.29
C GLU A 49 7.20 -19.69 14.55
N ASP A 50 6.60 -18.69 13.89
CA ASP A 50 5.33 -18.85 13.17
C ASP A 50 5.52 -19.47 11.77
N TYR A 51 6.75 -19.53 11.26
CA TYR A 51 7.00 -19.82 9.84
C TYR A 51 6.54 -21.22 9.45
N GLN A 52 6.80 -22.21 10.30
CA GLN A 52 6.42 -23.60 10.03
C GLN A 52 4.90 -23.75 9.95
N LEU A 53 4.18 -23.23 10.96
CA LEU A 53 2.73 -23.34 11.04
C LEU A 53 2.04 -22.62 9.89
N VAL A 54 2.43 -21.36 9.64
CA VAL A 54 1.82 -20.55 8.58
C VAL A 54 2.13 -21.14 7.21
N SER A 55 3.35 -21.65 6.98
CA SER A 55 3.70 -22.29 5.71
C SER A 55 2.88 -23.55 5.46
N LEU A 56 2.68 -24.38 6.49
CA LEU A 56 1.88 -25.58 6.40
C LEU A 56 0.42 -25.25 6.06
N ILE A 57 -0.18 -24.30 6.78
CA ILE A 57 -1.57 -23.87 6.55
C ILE A 57 -1.71 -23.28 5.14
N ALA A 58 -0.82 -22.36 4.75
CA ALA A 58 -0.86 -21.72 3.45
C ALA A 58 -0.73 -22.76 2.32
N THR A 59 0.18 -23.74 2.48
CA THR A 59 0.38 -24.80 1.50
C THR A 59 -0.82 -25.74 1.44
N ALA A 60 -1.40 -26.13 2.58
CA ALA A 60 -2.59 -26.99 2.62
C ALA A 60 -3.79 -26.33 1.92
N ILE A 61 -4.02 -25.04 2.17
CA ILE A 61 -5.07 -24.26 1.49
C ILE A 61 -4.77 -24.14 -0.01
N ALA A 62 -3.52 -23.80 -0.36
CA ALA A 62 -3.12 -23.61 -1.76
C ALA A 62 -3.17 -24.91 -2.58
N THR A 63 -2.87 -26.06 -1.95
CA THR A 63 -2.90 -27.36 -2.61
C THR A 63 -4.30 -27.72 -3.06
N GLY A 64 -5.32 -27.49 -2.23
CA GLY A 64 -6.71 -27.85 -2.57
C GLY A 64 -6.80 -29.27 -3.14
N ASP A 65 -7.43 -29.42 -4.30
CA ASP A 65 -7.55 -30.70 -5.04
C ASP A 65 -6.40 -30.94 -6.06
N GLN A 66 -5.25 -30.29 -5.90
CA GLN A 66 -4.10 -30.42 -6.80
C GLN A 66 -2.92 -31.14 -6.12
N PRO A 67 -3.00 -32.47 -5.90
CA PRO A 67 -1.98 -33.22 -5.14
C PRO A 67 -0.60 -33.27 -5.82
N ASN A 68 -0.52 -32.96 -7.11
CA ASN A 68 0.72 -32.97 -7.89
C ASN A 68 1.41 -31.60 -7.99
N SER A 69 0.83 -30.55 -7.37
CA SER A 69 1.39 -29.19 -7.39
C SER A 69 2.40 -28.99 -6.26
N GLN A 70 3.45 -28.18 -6.51
CA GLN A 70 4.44 -27.80 -5.51
C GLN A 70 4.33 -26.31 -5.19
N PHE A 71 4.29 -25.98 -3.90
CA PHE A 71 4.22 -24.60 -3.42
C PHE A 71 5.47 -24.24 -2.61
N VAL A 72 5.96 -23.01 -2.78
CA VAL A 72 7.10 -22.48 -2.04
C VAL A 72 6.71 -21.13 -1.45
N VAL A 73 6.71 -21.04 -0.12
CA VAL A 73 6.44 -19.79 0.61
C VAL A 73 7.70 -18.93 0.56
N LYS A 74 7.64 -17.79 -0.14
CA LYS A 74 8.79 -16.89 -0.31
C LYS A 74 8.98 -15.90 0.83
N LYS A 75 7.89 -15.49 1.47
CA LYS A 75 7.91 -14.45 2.50
C LYS A 75 6.70 -14.57 3.42
N ILE A 76 6.92 -14.39 4.72
CA ILE A 76 5.85 -14.37 5.71
C ILE A 76 5.92 -13.03 6.44
N LEU A 77 4.83 -12.29 6.36
CA LEU A 77 4.70 -10.96 6.92
C LEU A 77 3.57 -10.93 7.94
N GLN A 78 3.80 -10.26 9.06
CA GLN A 78 2.78 -10.00 10.06
C GLN A 78 2.33 -8.54 10.02
N ARG A 79 1.10 -8.27 10.46
CA ARG A 79 0.58 -6.89 10.53
C ARG A 79 1.46 -6.09 11.50
N ASN A 80 1.94 -4.94 11.06
CA ASN A 80 2.70 -4.05 11.93
C ASN A 80 1.81 -3.58 13.10
N PRO A 81 2.19 -3.84 14.37
CA PRO A 81 1.38 -3.47 15.52
C PRO A 81 1.18 -1.96 15.65
N GLU A 82 2.18 -1.15 15.28
CA GLU A 82 2.09 0.31 15.26
C GLU A 82 1.07 0.77 14.20
N ALA A 83 1.15 0.23 12.99
CA ALA A 83 0.20 0.54 11.93
C ALA A 83 -1.23 0.12 12.30
N LYS A 84 -1.39 -1.04 12.96
CA LYS A 84 -2.69 -1.54 13.43
C LYS A 84 -3.30 -0.59 14.46
N LEU A 85 -2.52 -0.20 15.47
CA LEU A 85 -2.97 0.68 16.53
C LEU A 85 -3.40 2.05 15.99
N VAL A 86 -2.55 2.68 15.19
CA VAL A 86 -2.87 4.00 14.61
C VAL A 86 -4.09 3.90 13.71
N SER A 87 -4.20 2.86 12.88
CA SER A 87 -5.38 2.65 12.04
C SER A 87 -6.66 2.53 12.87
N LEU A 88 -6.60 1.83 14.00
CA LEU A 88 -7.75 1.65 14.89
C LEU A 88 -8.16 2.98 15.53
N ILE A 89 -7.21 3.74 16.07
CA ILE A 89 -7.49 5.06 16.67
C ILE A 89 -8.07 6.01 15.62
N SER A 90 -7.46 6.10 14.44
CA SER A 90 -7.95 6.94 13.36
C SER A 90 -9.37 6.56 12.93
N ALA A 91 -9.65 5.26 12.80
CA ALA A 91 -11.00 4.78 12.48
C ALA A 91 -12.01 5.14 13.58
N SER A 92 -11.67 4.96 14.86
CA SER A 92 -12.55 5.31 15.99
C SER A 92 -12.86 6.81 16.06
N ILE A 93 -11.86 7.66 15.84
CA ILE A 93 -12.04 9.12 15.79
C ILE A 93 -12.92 9.49 14.60
N ALA A 94 -12.63 8.89 13.44
CA ALA A 94 -13.36 9.22 12.23
C ALA A 94 -14.82 8.79 12.32
N GLU A 95 -15.11 7.63 12.93
CA GLU A 95 -16.47 7.19 13.25
C GLU A 95 -17.18 8.18 14.18
N ALA A 96 -16.51 8.63 15.24
CA ALA A 96 -17.08 9.61 16.16
C ALA A 96 -17.39 10.97 15.49
N SER A 97 -16.66 11.31 14.42
CA SER A 97 -16.84 12.58 13.68
C SER A 97 -17.83 12.50 12.51
N ASN A 98 -18.20 11.30 12.05
CA ASN A 98 -19.00 11.13 10.83
C ASN A 98 -20.45 10.78 11.15
N THR A 99 -21.36 11.62 10.64
CA THR A 99 -22.82 11.46 10.73
C THR A 99 -23.42 10.70 9.53
N SER A 100 -22.59 10.17 8.61
CA SER A 100 -23.07 9.57 7.37
C SER A 100 -22.33 8.28 6.98
N SER A 101 -23.08 7.35 6.39
CA SER A 101 -22.85 5.91 6.17
C SER A 101 -21.68 5.52 5.25
N HIS A 102 -20.57 6.26 5.24
CA HIS A 102 -19.42 5.98 4.37
C HIS A 102 -18.34 5.18 5.10
N SER A 103 -17.81 4.15 4.44
CA SER A 103 -16.64 3.41 4.95
C SER A 103 -15.36 4.22 4.73
N LEU A 104 -14.52 4.28 5.76
CA LEU A 104 -13.24 4.98 5.73
C LEU A 104 -12.07 4.00 5.69
N VAL A 105 -11.01 4.38 4.97
CA VAL A 105 -9.81 3.56 4.81
C VAL A 105 -8.56 4.40 5.03
N VAL A 106 -7.74 4.00 6.01
CA VAL A 106 -6.41 4.60 6.24
C VAL A 106 -5.45 4.13 5.15
N LYS A 107 -4.99 5.06 4.31
CA LYS A 107 -4.10 4.74 3.17
C LYS A 107 -2.62 4.70 3.53
N LYS A 108 -2.15 5.64 4.34
CA LYS A 108 -0.72 5.78 4.67
C LYS A 108 -0.56 6.31 6.09
N ILE A 109 0.47 5.83 6.77
CA ILE A 109 0.87 6.27 8.11
C ILE A 109 2.33 6.69 8.04
N TYR A 110 2.64 7.81 8.66
CA TYR A 110 3.98 8.35 8.73
C TYR A 110 4.34 8.62 10.19
N LYS A 111 5.61 8.45 10.51
CA LYS A 111 6.18 8.69 11.83
C LYS A 111 7.32 9.69 11.70
N LYS A 112 7.34 10.67 12.58
CA LYS A 112 8.43 11.63 12.69
C LYS A 112 9.67 10.92 13.24
N ASN A 113 10.81 11.10 12.59
CA ASN A 113 12.11 10.62 13.09
C ASN A 113 12.57 11.42 14.32
#